data_AF-A0A2E0ER51-F1
#
_entry.id   AF-A0A2E0ER51-F1
#
_cell.length_a   1.000
_cell.length_b   1.000
_cell.length_c   1.000
_cell.angle_alpha   90.00
_cell.angle_beta   90.00
_cell.angle_gamma   90.00
#
_symmetry.space_group_name_H-M   'P 1'
#
loop_
_entity.id
_entity.type
_entity.pdbx_description
1 polymer ?
#
loop_
_entity_poly.entity_id
_entity_poly.type
_entity_poly.pdbx_seq_one_letter_code
_entity_poly.pdbx_strand_id
1 'polypeptide(L)'
;MPEIKSRWAEFLVYIDNKNYATGYRDDEQPHEDYEKGIYVSIPTRIPVRTDTLFEYGGHKMKALVVTKCDNFEDHFKVFCREIK
;
A
#
# COMPACT_ATOMS: atom_id res chain seq x y z
N MET A 1 -1.34 25.77 15.12
CA MET A 1 -1.56 24.31 15.23
C MET A 1 -1.02 23.72 13.94
N PRO A 2 -0.01 22.83 13.96
CA PRO A 2 0.49 22.25 12.72
C PRO A 2 -0.64 21.44 12.07
N GLU A 3 -1.00 21.82 10.84
CA GLU A 3 -2.00 21.15 10.03
C GLU A 3 -1.61 19.67 9.89
N ILE A 4 -2.51 18.77 10.26
CA ILE A 4 -2.34 17.34 10.05
C ILE A 4 -2.31 17.16 8.53
N LYS A 5 -1.10 17.08 7.95
CA LYS A 5 -0.92 16.83 6.52
C LYS A 5 -1.53 15.47 6.22
N SER A 6 -2.73 15.52 5.66
CA SER A 6 -3.61 14.43 5.26
C SER A 6 -3.04 13.66 4.05
N ARG A 7 -1.77 13.25 4.14
CA ARG A 7 -0.99 12.66 3.03
C ARG A 7 -1.13 11.14 2.91
N TRP A 8 -1.63 10.49 3.97
CA TRP A 8 -1.71 9.04 4.08
C TRP A 8 -3.17 8.63 4.25
N ALA A 9 -3.81 8.20 3.17
CA ALA A 9 -5.19 7.74 3.20
C ALA A 9 -5.25 6.27 3.64
N GLU A 10 -6.04 5.97 4.66
CA GLU A 10 -6.24 4.60 5.15
C GLU A 10 -6.98 3.74 4.12
N PHE A 11 -6.54 2.50 3.96
CA PHE A 11 -7.23 1.50 3.14
C PHE A 11 -7.08 0.11 3.74
N LEU A 12 -8.00 -0.79 3.40
CA LEU A 12 -7.88 -2.20 3.76
C LEU A 12 -7.01 -2.93 2.73
N VAL A 13 -5.85 -3.42 3.18
CA VAL A 13 -5.06 -4.43 2.46
C VAL A 13 -5.68 -5.79 2.75
N TYR A 14 -6.05 -6.52 1.71
CA TYR A 14 -6.57 -7.88 1.85
C TYR A 14 -5.81 -8.86 0.96
N ILE A 15 -5.18 -9.88 1.56
CA ILE A 15 -4.57 -11.02 0.84
C ILE A 15 -5.47 -12.25 0.99
N ASP A 16 -5.84 -12.57 2.21
CA ASP A 16 -6.74 -13.68 2.56
C ASP A 16 -7.39 -13.46 3.95
N ASN A 17 -8.27 -14.36 4.36
CA ASN A 17 -8.99 -14.31 5.65
C ASN A 17 -8.11 -14.22 6.90
N LYS A 18 -6.82 -14.57 6.81
CA LYS A 18 -5.85 -14.50 7.91
C LYS A 18 -4.86 -13.34 7.74
N ASN A 19 -4.70 -12.82 6.53
CA ASN A 19 -3.72 -11.81 6.15
C ASN A 19 -4.41 -10.55 5.61
N TYR A 20 -4.94 -9.74 6.52
CA TYR A 20 -5.51 -8.43 6.21
C TYR A 20 -5.11 -7.39 7.27
N ALA A 21 -4.93 -6.14 6.85
CA ALA A 21 -4.62 -5.02 7.73
C ALA A 21 -4.97 -3.68 7.11
N THR A 22 -5.05 -2.65 7.96
CA THR A 22 -5.04 -1.27 7.52
C THR A 22 -3.64 -0.90 6.99
N GLY A 23 -3.58 -0.50 5.72
CA GLY A 23 -2.43 0.15 5.10
C GLY A 23 -2.71 1.63 4.88
N TYR A 24 -1.69 2.35 4.40
CA TYR A 24 -1.83 3.77 4.07
C TYR A 24 -1.35 4.05 2.65
N ARG A 25 -2.15 4.70 1.82
CA ARG A 25 -1.77 5.16 0.47
C ARG A 25 -1.06 6.51 0.54
N ASP A 26 0.02 6.65 -0.23
CA ASP A 26 0.77 7.90 -0.36
C ASP A 26 0.08 8.84 -1.36
N ASP A 27 -0.72 9.80 -0.87
CA ASP A 27 -1.49 10.74 -1.70
C ASP A 27 -0.64 11.92 -2.21
N GLU A 28 0.64 12.05 -1.80
CA GLU A 28 1.57 13.04 -2.36
C GLU A 28 2.03 12.66 -3.78
N GLN A 29 1.88 11.39 -4.18
CA GLN A 29 2.25 10.92 -5.51
C GLN A 29 1.04 10.88 -6.45
N PRO A 30 1.19 11.33 -7.71
CA PRO A 30 0.09 11.34 -8.67
C PRO A 30 -0.42 9.92 -8.93
N HIS A 31 -1.72 9.71 -8.68
CA HIS A 31 -2.38 8.41 -8.60
C HIS A 31 -3.49 8.23 -9.66
N GLU A 32 -3.53 9.07 -10.69
CA GLU A 32 -4.59 9.02 -11.71
C GLU A 32 -4.62 7.70 -12.51
N ASP A 33 -3.60 6.84 -12.35
CA ASP A 33 -3.45 5.62 -13.12
C ASP A 33 -2.90 4.46 -12.27
N TYR A 34 -3.80 3.62 -11.75
CA TYR A 34 -3.44 2.40 -11.03
C TYR A 34 -2.63 1.40 -11.88
N GLU A 35 -2.68 1.49 -13.21
CA GLU A 35 -1.86 0.68 -14.12
C GLU A 35 -0.40 1.13 -14.15
N LYS A 36 -0.15 2.44 -13.97
CA LYS A 36 1.21 3.01 -13.84
C LYS A 36 1.84 2.70 -12.49
N GLY A 37 1.02 2.39 -11.49
CA GLY A 37 1.43 1.97 -10.16
C GLY A 37 1.43 3.10 -9.13
N ILE A 38 1.27 2.70 -7.88
CA ILE A 38 1.12 3.57 -6.71
C ILE A 38 2.05 3.12 -5.59
N TYR A 39 2.34 4.03 -4.67
CA TYR A 39 3.01 3.70 -3.42
C TYR A 39 2.01 3.59 -2.28
N VAL A 40 2.11 2.48 -1.56
CA VAL A 40 1.34 2.23 -0.35
C VAL A 40 2.28 1.80 0.77
N SER A 41 1.88 1.99 2.01
CA SER A 41 2.50 1.40 3.17
C SER A 41 1.64 0.26 3.69
N ILE A 42 2.27 -0.87 4.01
CA ILE A 42 1.59 -2.07 4.51
C ILE A 42 2.30 -2.54 5.77
N PRO A 43 1.60 -2.85 6.87
CA PRO A 43 2.22 -3.35 8.10
C PRO A 43 3.09 -4.58 7.86
N THR A 44 4.25 -4.63 8.49
CA THR A 44 5.24 -5.72 8.40
C THR A 44 4.72 -7.08 8.88
N ARG A 45 3.64 -7.09 9.68
CA ARG A 45 2.92 -8.31 10.07
C ARG A 45 2.19 -8.98 8.90
N ILE A 46 1.92 -8.25 7.82
CA ILE A 46 1.34 -8.81 6.59
C ILE A 46 2.50 -9.30 5.72
N PRO A 47 2.47 -10.55 5.24
CA PRO A 47 3.57 -11.16 4.49
C PRO A 47 3.65 -10.66 3.04
N VAL A 48 3.79 -9.34 2.84
CA VAL A 48 3.97 -8.73 1.51
C VAL A 48 5.43 -8.84 1.08
N ARG A 49 5.63 -9.35 -0.13
CA ARG A 49 6.91 -9.45 -0.84
C ARG A 49 6.70 -8.98 -2.28
N THR A 50 7.79 -8.87 -3.04
CA THR A 50 7.68 -8.72 -4.49
C THR A 50 6.84 -9.88 -5.06
N ASP A 51 5.99 -9.55 -6.03
CA ASP A 51 4.99 -10.41 -6.65
C ASP A 51 3.78 -10.81 -5.79
N THR A 52 3.70 -10.38 -4.52
CA THR A 52 2.49 -10.57 -3.71
C THR A 52 1.28 -9.90 -4.36
N LEU A 53 0.17 -10.64 -4.44
CA LEU A 53 -1.12 -10.14 -4.87
C LEU A 53 -1.97 -9.76 -3.66
N PHE A 54 -2.59 -8.59 -3.71
CA PHE A 54 -3.49 -8.11 -2.66
C PHE A 54 -4.59 -7.23 -3.25
N GLU A 55 -5.68 -7.07 -2.52
CA GLU A 55 -6.76 -6.17 -2.88
C GLU A 55 -6.55 -4.79 -2.23
N TYR A 56 -6.79 -3.75 -3.02
CA TYR A 56 -6.81 -2.35 -2.64
C TYR A 56 -8.08 -1.72 -3.21
N GLY A 57 -9.05 -1.34 -2.38
CA GLY A 57 -10.26 -0.65 -2.84
C GLY A 57 -11.05 -1.37 -3.94
N GLY A 58 -11.06 -2.71 -3.94
CA GLY A 58 -11.68 -3.54 -4.99
C GLY A 58 -10.79 -3.84 -6.20
N HIS A 59 -9.59 -3.25 -6.28
CA HIS A 59 -8.61 -3.50 -7.34
C HIS A 59 -7.63 -4.59 -6.91
N LYS A 60 -7.32 -5.52 -7.82
CA LYS A 60 -6.25 -6.50 -7.60
C LYS A 60 -4.92 -5.87 -7.92
N MET A 61 -4.10 -5.70 -6.90
CA MET A 61 -2.78 -5.10 -7.01
C MET A 61 -1.70 -6.18 -6.94
N LYS A 62 -0.60 -5.95 -7.66
CA LYS A 62 0.62 -6.74 -7.58
C LYS A 62 1.75 -5.87 -7.02
N ALA A 63 2.38 -6.31 -5.95
CA ALA A 63 3.58 -5.69 -5.39
C ALA A 63 4.77 -5.88 -6.36
N LEU A 64 5.45 -4.79 -6.71
CA LEU A 64 6.61 -4.78 -7.59
C LEU A 64 7.90 -4.53 -6.81
N VAL A 65 7.86 -3.59 -5.86
CA VAL A 65 9.00 -3.26 -5.01
C VAL A 65 8.51 -3.18 -3.57
N VAL A 66 9.25 -3.81 -2.65
CA VAL A 66 8.96 -3.79 -1.21
C VAL A 66 10.24 -3.35 -0.49
N THR A 67 10.17 -2.21 0.19
CA THR A 67 11.28 -1.65 0.98
C THR A 67 10.78 -1.28 2.38
N LYS A 68 11.70 -0.99 3.31
CA LYS A 68 11.31 -0.46 4.62
C LYS A 68 10.64 0.91 4.43
N CYS A 69 9.56 1.19 5.17
CA CYS A 69 8.92 2.50 5.13
C CYS A 69 9.68 3.48 6.04
N ASP A 70 10.04 4.64 5.50
CA ASP A 70 10.70 5.70 6.29
C ASP A 70 9.70 6.51 7.14
N ASN A 71 8.40 6.36 6.88
CA ASN A 71 7.34 7.12 7.55
C ASN A 71 6.62 6.33 8.65
N PHE A 72 6.68 5.00 8.61
CA PHE A 72 6.05 4.11 9.58
C PHE A 72 7.04 2.98 9.88
N GLU A 73 7.56 2.94 11.11
CA GLU A 73 8.67 2.05 11.48
C GLU A 73 8.34 0.55 11.29
N ASP A 74 7.07 0.21 11.50
CA ASP A 74 6.52 -1.14 11.44
C ASP A 74 5.84 -1.45 10.10
N HIS A 75 6.03 -0.62 9.05
CA HIS A 75 5.49 -0.86 7.71
C HIS A 75 6.58 -1.09 6.66
N PHE A 76 6.19 -1.79 5.60
CA PHE A 76 6.87 -1.75 4.32
C PHE A 76 6.29 -0.67 3.43
N LYS A 77 7.14 0.05 2.70
CA LYS A 77 6.76 0.86 1.54
C LYS A 77 6.72 -0.07 0.33
N VAL A 78 5.57 -0.12 -0.33
CA VAL A 78 5.28 -1.03 -1.43
C VAL A 78 4.92 -0.21 -2.65
N PHE A 79 5.69 -0.38 -3.72
CA PHE A 79 5.25 0.03 -5.05
C PHE A 79 4.43 -1.10 -5.65
N CYS A 80 3.17 -0.84 -5.98
CA CYS A 80 2.27 -1.83 -6.56
C CYS A 80 1.53 -1.27 -7.77
N ARG A 81 1.05 -2.14 -8.65
CA ARG A 81 0.19 -1.75 -9.78
C ARG A 81 -1.00 -2.68 -9.90
N GLU A 82 -2.07 -2.19 -10.49
CA GLU A 82 -3.23 -3.01 -10.79
C GLU A 82 -2.88 -4.10 -11.83
N ILE A 83 -3.47 -5.28 -11.63
CA ILE A 83 -3.44 -6.38 -12.59
C ILE A 83 -4.87 -6.70 -13.02
N LYS A 84 -5.08 -6.76 -14.33
CA LYS A 84 -6.35 -7.19 -14.96
C LYS A 84 -6.39 -8.70 -15.14
#